data_AF-A0A838FFL0-F1
#
_entry.id   AF-A0A838FFL0-F1
#
_cell.length_a   1.000
_cell.length_b   1.000
_cell.length_c   1.000
_cell.angle_alpha   90.00
_cell.angle_beta   90.00
_cell.angle_gamma   90.00
#
_symmetry.space_group_name_H-M   'P 1'
#
loop_
_entity.id
_entity.type
_entity.pdbx_description
1 polymer ?
#
loop_
_entity_poly.entity_id
_entity_poly.type
_entity_poly.pdbx_seq_one_letter_code
_entity_poly.pdbx_strand_id
1 'polypeptide(L)'
;MKRYIQLIFFFLLFYSTVRAQEHLPSNFFMTTLGNGLQLLVIEDNSVPLATIEIAVHNGSYTEDSAFNGLSHLYEHMFFKANRDIPSQEAYLQRVHELGISFNGTTSEERVNYFFTLPTANLDEGLKFMNSAIRFPLFLTQEMKNENPVVDGEFQRAESNPAFMLFQDYNRQIWGNLYVRKNPIGIHEVILSATPEKMREIQAKYYWPNNSILVIAGDVKHADVFSKVEKLFGDWASSGFDPIQKYPIPEFAPIKENKTFVTINENSRVPFVLQGWHGPDTRNDVKATYAADVFSFIVSQSSSKLQQQLVDSGLAYQVQFGYQTNKYVGPIQLFVVPNPQRVKECMKELEKQISLWDSDSYFTDEQLETAKTQLEINEIYDRERTSSYIHTVTFWWGSATIDYYTTYIDNLKKVTRMDIQEYVRKYIKDKPKVAGILMSSEMKKTLGIESYNQLFQ
;
A
#
# COMPACT_ATOMS: atom_id res chain seq x y z
N MET A 1 36.58 -7.84 72.24
CA MET A 1 35.34 -7.29 71.63
C MET A 1 35.71 -6.39 70.47
N LYS A 2 35.76 -6.94 69.25
CA LYS A 2 36.01 -6.20 67.99
C LYS A 2 34.72 -6.25 67.19
N ARG A 3 34.10 -5.09 66.94
CA ARG A 3 32.89 -4.93 66.12
C ARG A 3 33.31 -4.76 64.65
N TYR A 4 32.77 -5.62 63.79
CA TYR A 4 32.89 -5.52 62.33
C TYR A 4 31.89 -4.48 61.80
N ILE A 5 32.39 -3.54 60.99
CA ILE A 5 31.58 -2.60 60.21
C ILE A 5 31.35 -3.24 58.85
N GLN A 6 30.09 -3.59 58.53
CA GLN A 6 29.68 -3.99 57.18
C GLN A 6 29.33 -2.72 56.38
N LEU A 7 30.12 -2.42 55.36
CA LEU A 7 29.77 -1.45 54.32
C LEU A 7 28.81 -2.12 53.32
N ILE A 8 27.59 -1.61 53.23
CA ILE A 8 26.61 -1.96 52.20
C ILE A 8 26.87 -1.04 51.00
N PHE A 9 27.39 -1.60 49.91
CA PHE A 9 27.48 -0.93 48.62
C PHE A 9 26.12 -1.00 47.91
N PHE A 10 25.47 0.15 47.73
CA PHE A 10 24.29 0.30 46.89
C PHE A 10 24.75 0.38 45.42
N PHE A 11 24.58 -0.71 44.66
CA PHE A 11 24.74 -0.69 43.21
C PHE A 11 23.47 -0.10 42.58
N LEU A 12 23.57 1.15 42.13
CA LEU A 12 22.58 1.77 41.23
C LEU A 12 22.73 1.12 39.85
N LEU A 13 21.86 0.15 39.55
CA LEU A 13 21.66 -0.39 38.21
C LEU A 13 21.02 0.69 37.34
N PHE A 14 21.84 1.38 36.54
CA PHE A 14 21.36 2.15 35.39
C PHE A 14 20.75 1.16 34.39
N TYR A 15 19.42 1.18 34.27
CA TYR A 15 18.72 0.61 33.12
C TYR A 15 19.00 1.50 31.91
N SER A 16 20.13 1.29 31.23
CA SER A 16 20.30 1.76 29.87
C SER A 16 19.39 0.92 29.00
N THR A 17 18.23 1.47 28.60
CA THR A 17 17.46 0.94 27.49
C THR A 17 18.36 1.05 26.26
N VAL A 18 19.00 -0.05 25.87
CA VAL A 18 19.64 -0.18 24.57
C VAL A 18 18.51 -0.09 23.55
N ARG A 19 18.26 1.10 23.01
CA ARG A 19 17.56 1.21 21.73
C ARG A 19 18.50 0.60 20.71
N ALA A 20 18.06 -0.49 20.06
CA ALA A 20 18.72 -0.95 18.85
C ALA A 20 18.90 0.27 17.94
N GLN A 21 20.11 0.47 17.43
CA GLN A 21 20.38 1.55 16.50
C GLN A 21 19.48 1.31 15.28
N GLU A 22 18.56 2.22 15.00
CA GLU A 22 17.74 2.15 13.79
C GLU A 22 18.70 1.99 12.61
N HIS A 23 18.50 0.96 11.79
CA HIS A 23 19.30 0.71 10.58
C HIS A 23 18.91 1.72 9.50
N LEU A 24 19.09 3.01 9.78
CA LEU A 24 18.79 4.07 8.83
C LEU A 24 19.98 4.30 7.89
N PRO A 25 19.72 4.58 6.59
CA PRO A 25 20.73 5.12 5.70
C PRO A 25 21.42 6.36 6.29
N SER A 26 22.65 6.64 5.90
CA SER A 26 23.44 7.74 6.49
C SER A 26 22.84 9.14 6.27
N ASN A 27 21.97 9.29 5.27
CA ASN A 27 21.26 10.53 4.97
C ASN A 27 19.85 10.60 5.58
N PHE A 28 19.47 9.62 6.39
CA PHE A 28 18.18 9.57 7.08
C PHE A 28 18.33 10.03 8.52
N PHE A 29 17.50 10.99 8.91
CA PHE A 29 17.48 11.56 10.25
C PHE A 29 16.05 11.55 10.78
N MET A 30 15.77 10.66 11.74
CA MET A 30 14.44 10.48 12.29
C MET A 30 14.35 11.00 13.74
N THR A 31 13.22 11.60 14.08
CA THR A 31 12.88 11.99 15.45
C THR A 31 11.37 11.89 15.68
N THR A 32 10.92 12.04 16.92
CA THR A 32 9.51 12.14 17.28
C THR A 32 9.32 13.34 18.20
N LEU A 33 8.41 14.23 17.82
CA LEU A 33 8.09 15.43 18.59
C LEU A 33 7.34 15.05 19.88
N GLY A 34 7.28 15.97 20.85
CA GLY A 34 6.59 15.75 22.12
C GLY A 34 5.09 15.45 21.99
N ASN A 35 4.46 15.83 20.87
CA ASN A 35 3.06 15.53 20.55
C ASN A 35 2.86 14.19 19.79
N GLY A 36 3.93 13.43 19.56
CA GLY A 36 3.89 12.14 18.88
C GLY A 36 4.01 12.20 17.36
N LEU A 37 4.13 13.38 16.74
CA LEU A 37 4.42 13.47 15.30
C LEU A 37 5.79 12.87 15.00
N GLN A 38 5.81 11.83 14.16
CA GLN A 38 7.06 11.30 13.64
C GLN A 38 7.58 12.24 12.55
N LEU A 39 8.87 12.53 12.58
CA LEU A 39 9.55 13.36 11.59
C LEU A 39 10.75 12.62 11.03
N LEU A 40 10.77 12.44 9.72
CA LEU A 40 11.92 11.91 8.99
C LEU A 40 12.46 12.99 8.04
N VAL A 41 13.76 13.23 8.08
CA VAL A 41 14.45 14.08 7.11
C VAL A 41 15.40 13.22 6.29
N ILE A 42 15.30 13.33 4.97
CA ILE A 42 16.17 12.67 4.00
C ILE A 42 16.99 13.75 3.29
N GLU A 43 18.26 13.85 3.63
CA GLU A 43 19.14 14.85 3.01
C GLU A 43 19.58 14.40 1.61
N ASP A 44 19.34 15.23 0.61
CA ASP A 44 19.83 15.07 -0.76
C ASP A 44 20.06 16.44 -1.41
N ASN A 45 21.32 16.84 -1.53
CA ASN A 45 21.72 18.14 -2.10
C ASN A 45 21.95 18.10 -3.62
N SER A 46 21.45 17.08 -4.32
CA SER A 46 21.62 16.93 -5.77
C SER A 46 20.93 18.02 -6.58
N VAL A 47 19.78 18.51 -6.11
CA VAL A 47 19.00 19.60 -6.73
C VAL A 47 18.43 20.53 -5.66
N PRO A 48 18.28 21.85 -5.92
CA PRO A 48 17.80 22.84 -4.94
C PRO A 48 16.27 22.80 -4.76
N LEU A 49 15.72 21.60 -4.59
CA LEU A 49 14.31 21.32 -4.35
C LEU A 49 14.15 20.59 -3.01
N ALA A 50 12.97 20.74 -2.42
CA ALA A 50 12.54 19.98 -1.25
C ALA A 50 11.12 19.44 -1.48
N THR A 51 10.90 18.20 -1.08
CA THR A 51 9.58 17.57 -0.99
C THR A 51 9.17 17.49 0.47
N ILE A 52 7.99 18.01 0.77
CA ILE A 52 7.31 17.92 2.07
C ILE A 52 6.18 16.93 1.89
N GLU A 53 6.19 15.82 2.62
CA GLU A 53 5.13 14.83 2.59
C GLU A 53 4.60 14.55 3.99
N ILE A 54 3.29 14.56 4.16
CA ILE A 54 2.66 14.01 5.37
C ILE A 54 1.85 12.78 5.01
N ALA A 55 2.03 11.73 5.82
CA ALA A 55 1.30 10.48 5.71
C ALA A 55 0.50 10.23 6.99
N VAL A 56 -0.69 9.68 6.83
CA VAL A 56 -1.58 9.34 7.94
C VAL A 56 -1.92 7.86 7.85
N HIS A 57 -1.94 7.17 8.99
CA HIS A 57 -2.52 5.82 9.09
C HIS A 57 -4.05 5.89 8.95
N ASN A 58 -4.50 6.10 7.72
CA ASN A 58 -5.87 6.16 7.25
C ASN A 58 -5.90 5.63 5.82
N GLY A 59 -7.02 5.13 5.32
CA GLY A 59 -7.15 4.56 3.97
C GLY A 59 -8.44 3.75 3.89
N SER A 60 -8.62 2.89 2.89
CA SER A 60 -9.83 2.05 2.87
C SER A 60 -9.91 1.14 4.10
N TYR A 61 -8.78 0.69 4.64
CA TYR A 61 -8.75 -0.26 5.76
C TYR A 61 -9.41 0.28 7.03
N THR A 62 -9.48 1.60 7.23
CA THR A 62 -10.12 2.28 8.36
C THR A 62 -11.61 2.57 8.13
N GLU A 63 -12.13 2.29 6.93
CA GLU A 63 -13.49 2.60 6.53
C GLU A 63 -14.45 1.45 6.80
N ASP A 64 -15.67 1.79 7.18
CA ASP A 64 -16.82 0.90 7.09
C ASP A 64 -17.69 1.27 5.87
N SER A 65 -18.82 0.61 5.69
CA SER A 65 -19.72 0.86 4.55
C SER A 65 -20.28 2.27 4.50
N ALA A 66 -20.37 3.00 5.62
CA ALA A 66 -20.87 4.37 5.65
C ALA A 66 -19.80 5.41 5.23
N PHE A 67 -18.54 5.00 5.22
CA PHE A 67 -17.37 5.84 4.92
C PHE A 67 -16.53 5.36 3.72
N ASN A 68 -16.93 4.29 3.02
CA ASN A 68 -16.06 3.72 1.99
C ASN A 68 -15.85 4.65 0.79
N GLY A 69 -14.59 5.00 0.52
CA GLY A 69 -14.16 6.00 -0.48
C GLY A 69 -13.94 7.39 0.08
N LEU A 70 -14.26 7.63 1.36
CA LEU A 70 -14.19 8.96 1.94
C LEU A 70 -12.78 9.36 2.37
N SER A 71 -11.84 8.43 2.52
CA SER A 71 -10.41 8.75 2.65
C SER A 71 -9.87 9.35 1.35
N HIS A 72 -10.29 8.82 0.20
CA HIS A 72 -9.95 9.37 -1.11
C HIS A 72 -10.62 10.72 -1.34
N LEU A 73 -11.90 10.87 -0.97
CA LEU A 73 -12.54 12.19 -1.02
C LEU A 73 -11.87 13.20 -0.07
N TYR A 74 -11.50 12.78 1.14
CA TYR A 74 -10.74 13.62 2.07
C TYR A 74 -9.44 14.09 1.41
N GLU A 75 -8.80 13.19 0.66
CA GLU A 75 -7.58 13.51 -0.07
C GLU A 75 -7.79 14.69 -1.03
N HIS A 76 -8.84 14.64 -1.84
CA HIS A 76 -9.21 15.76 -2.71
C HIS A 76 -9.49 17.03 -1.93
N MET A 77 -10.19 16.91 -0.80
CA MET A 77 -10.56 18.04 0.05
C MET A 77 -9.37 18.67 0.79
N PHE A 78 -8.26 17.95 0.95
CA PHE A 78 -7.01 18.49 1.48
C PHE A 78 -6.43 19.61 0.59
N PHE A 79 -6.60 19.49 -0.73
CA PHE A 79 -6.13 20.48 -1.71
C PHE A 79 -7.12 21.62 -1.95
N LYS A 80 -8.01 21.87 -0.98
CA LYS A 80 -9.05 22.91 -1.02
C LYS A 80 -8.87 23.95 0.08
N ALA A 81 -9.89 24.78 0.30
CA ALA A 81 -9.85 25.84 1.28
C ALA A 81 -9.48 25.34 2.68
N ASN A 82 -8.58 26.06 3.33
CA ASN A 82 -8.15 25.86 4.71
C ASN A 82 -8.20 27.20 5.46
N ARG A 83 -7.97 27.18 6.77
CA ARG A 83 -8.05 28.39 7.63
C ARG A 83 -7.22 29.55 7.10
N ASP A 84 -6.01 29.28 6.62
CA ASP A 84 -5.08 30.32 6.19
C ASP A 84 -5.31 30.73 4.72
N ILE A 85 -5.97 29.87 3.93
CA ILE A 85 -6.27 30.08 2.51
C ILE A 85 -7.73 29.69 2.23
N PRO A 86 -8.69 30.63 2.38
CA PRO A 86 -10.11 30.28 2.55
C PRO A 86 -10.88 30.06 1.23
N SER A 87 -10.20 29.82 0.11
CA SER A 87 -10.84 29.46 -1.16
C SER A 87 -9.93 28.62 -2.07
N GLN A 88 -10.53 27.85 -2.98
CA GLN A 88 -9.79 27.13 -4.02
C GLN A 88 -8.92 28.03 -4.89
N GLU A 89 -9.41 29.20 -5.27
CA GLU A 89 -8.67 30.15 -6.11
C GLU A 89 -7.40 30.64 -5.40
N ALA A 90 -7.52 31.04 -4.13
CA ALA A 90 -6.39 31.46 -3.32
C ALA A 90 -5.41 30.29 -3.06
N TYR A 91 -5.92 29.06 -2.92
CA TYR A 91 -5.09 27.86 -2.79
C TYR A 91 -4.20 27.67 -4.01
N LEU A 92 -4.79 27.69 -5.20
CA LEU A 92 -4.07 27.54 -6.46
C LEU A 92 -3.10 28.71 -6.69
N GLN A 93 -3.51 29.94 -6.37
CA GLN A 93 -2.62 31.10 -6.43
C GLN A 93 -1.39 30.90 -5.53
N ARG A 94 -1.58 30.43 -4.29
CA ARG A 94 -0.47 30.18 -3.37
C ARG A 94 0.46 29.08 -3.86
N VAL A 95 -0.09 28.00 -4.44
CA VAL A 95 0.68 26.94 -5.11
C VAL A 95 1.58 27.54 -6.20
N HIS A 96 1.03 28.39 -7.07
CA HIS A 96 1.79 29.02 -8.14
C HIS A 96 2.87 29.98 -7.61
N GLU A 97 2.56 30.81 -6.62
CA GLU A 97 3.52 31.74 -6.00
C GLU A 97 4.72 31.01 -5.38
N LEU A 98 4.50 29.84 -4.77
CA LEU A 98 5.55 29.04 -4.14
C LEU A 98 6.27 28.10 -5.12
N GLY A 99 5.81 28.00 -6.36
CA GLY A 99 6.34 27.05 -7.34
C GLY A 99 6.12 25.59 -6.92
N ILE A 100 4.99 25.30 -6.26
CA ILE A 100 4.67 23.97 -5.75
C ILE A 100 4.18 23.07 -6.89
N SER A 101 4.77 21.88 -7.00
CA SER A 101 4.15 20.71 -7.61
C SER A 101 3.58 19.84 -6.49
N PHE A 102 2.30 19.48 -6.57
CA PHE A 102 1.62 18.73 -5.51
C PHE A 102 0.84 17.54 -6.04
N ASN A 103 0.64 16.55 -5.18
CA ASN A 103 -0.37 15.51 -5.35
C ASN A 103 -0.65 14.84 -4.00
N GLY A 104 -1.60 13.92 -3.99
CA GLY A 104 -1.79 12.94 -2.93
C GLY A 104 -1.94 11.54 -3.50
N THR A 105 -1.93 10.54 -2.62
CA THR A 105 -2.45 9.21 -2.95
C THR A 105 -3.15 8.59 -1.76
N THR A 106 -4.22 7.85 -2.05
CA THR A 106 -4.95 7.03 -1.09
C THR A 106 -4.77 5.57 -1.45
N SER A 107 -4.28 4.80 -0.49
CA SER A 107 -4.12 3.35 -0.58
C SER A 107 -5.01 2.65 0.45
N GLU A 108 -4.84 1.33 0.58
CA GLU A 108 -5.53 0.60 1.63
C GLU A 108 -5.16 1.09 3.02
N GLU A 109 -3.88 1.35 3.30
CA GLU A 109 -3.36 1.50 4.68
C GLU A 109 -2.77 2.88 4.99
N ARG A 110 -2.73 3.75 3.98
CA ARG A 110 -2.19 5.10 4.09
C ARG A 110 -2.85 6.07 3.12
N VAL A 111 -3.03 7.31 3.59
CA VAL A 111 -3.25 8.48 2.74
C VAL A 111 -2.05 9.40 2.89
N ASN A 112 -1.61 10.01 1.78
CA ASN A 112 -0.50 10.95 1.80
C ASN A 112 -0.70 12.15 0.92
N TYR A 113 0.00 13.20 1.31
CA TYR A 113 -0.09 14.53 0.72
C TYR A 113 1.30 15.08 0.60
N PHE A 114 1.65 15.57 -0.58
CA PHE A 114 3.00 16.07 -0.78
C PHE A 114 3.09 17.31 -1.65
N PHE A 115 4.07 18.14 -1.33
CA PHE A 115 4.45 19.35 -2.05
C PHE A 115 5.94 19.28 -2.37
N THR A 116 6.30 19.43 -3.64
CA THR A 116 7.68 19.65 -4.09
C THR A 116 7.83 21.10 -4.53
N LEU A 117 8.82 21.80 -3.97
CA LEU A 117 9.06 23.22 -4.20
C LEU A 117 10.55 23.55 -4.16
N PRO A 118 10.99 24.72 -4.66
CA PRO A 118 12.34 25.21 -4.44
C PRO A 118 12.67 25.28 -2.94
N THR A 119 13.85 24.82 -2.53
CA THR A 119 14.28 24.80 -1.11
C THR A 119 14.15 26.18 -0.44
N ALA A 120 14.37 27.26 -1.19
CA ALA A 120 14.21 28.64 -0.71
C ALA A 120 12.81 28.94 -0.14
N ASN A 121 11.79 28.19 -0.58
CA ASN A 121 10.39 28.33 -0.17
C ASN A 121 9.96 27.34 0.93
N LEU A 122 10.89 26.53 1.49
CA LEU A 122 10.59 25.46 2.46
C LEU A 122 9.75 25.95 3.65
N ASP A 123 10.09 27.11 4.22
CA ASP A 123 9.38 27.66 5.39
C ASP A 123 7.91 27.95 5.07
N GLU A 124 7.63 28.46 3.88
CA GLU A 124 6.27 28.73 3.43
C GLU A 124 5.53 27.44 3.04
N GLY A 125 6.24 26.47 2.44
CA GLY A 125 5.70 25.13 2.17
C GLY A 125 5.30 24.39 3.44
N LEU A 126 6.10 24.47 4.50
CA LEU A 126 5.79 23.85 5.81
C LEU A 126 4.58 24.50 6.47
N LYS A 127 4.47 25.84 6.43
CA LYS A 127 3.27 26.56 6.90
C LYS A 127 2.02 26.14 6.13
N PHE A 128 2.16 26.01 4.81
CA PHE A 128 1.06 25.62 3.94
C PHE A 128 0.58 24.19 4.23
N MET A 129 1.51 23.24 4.35
CA MET A 129 1.24 21.86 4.78
C MET A 129 0.56 21.81 6.16
N ASN A 130 1.07 22.59 7.12
CA ASN A 130 0.49 22.68 8.47
C ASN A 130 -0.96 23.19 8.45
N SER A 131 -1.27 24.19 7.62
CA SER A 131 -2.65 24.69 7.49
C SER A 131 -3.57 23.65 6.85
N ALA A 132 -3.13 23.03 5.76
CA ALA A 132 -3.93 22.05 5.01
C ALA A 132 -4.27 20.80 5.84
N ILE A 133 -3.30 20.25 6.60
CA ILE A 133 -3.55 19.03 7.38
C ILE A 133 -4.37 19.28 8.66
N ARG A 134 -4.16 20.42 9.34
CA ARG A 134 -4.80 20.70 10.64
C ARG A 134 -6.12 21.41 10.52
N PHE A 135 -6.25 22.31 9.54
CA PHE A 135 -7.37 23.24 9.47
C PHE A 135 -8.07 23.30 8.09
N PRO A 136 -8.38 22.16 7.43
CA PRO A 136 -9.20 22.17 6.23
C PRO A 136 -10.61 22.68 6.56
N LEU A 137 -11.22 23.48 5.69
CA LEU A 137 -12.55 24.07 5.96
C LEU A 137 -13.71 23.16 5.58
N PHE A 138 -13.51 22.20 4.66
CA PHE A 138 -14.55 21.33 4.11
C PHE A 138 -15.80 22.11 3.70
N LEU A 139 -15.63 23.17 2.90
CA LEU A 139 -16.73 24.01 2.49
C LEU A 139 -17.77 23.19 1.72
N THR A 140 -19.04 23.28 2.10
CA THR A 140 -20.14 22.51 1.49
C THR A 140 -20.19 22.69 -0.02
N GLN A 141 -19.92 23.90 -0.51
CA GLN A 141 -19.93 24.16 -1.95
C GLN A 141 -18.76 23.51 -2.69
N GLU A 142 -17.57 23.45 -2.07
CA GLU A 142 -16.42 22.76 -2.65
C GLU A 142 -16.68 21.25 -2.72
N MET A 143 -17.25 20.66 -1.64
CA MET A 143 -17.64 19.25 -1.65
C MET A 143 -18.70 18.93 -2.71
N LYS A 144 -19.73 19.79 -2.87
CA LYS A 144 -20.73 19.59 -3.93
C LYS A 144 -20.11 19.54 -5.34
N ASN A 145 -19.02 20.26 -5.55
CA ASN A 145 -18.30 20.26 -6.82
C ASN A 145 -17.36 19.05 -6.93
N GLU A 146 -16.74 18.63 -5.83
CA GLU A 146 -15.70 17.60 -5.83
C GLU A 146 -16.25 16.17 -5.75
N ASN A 147 -17.35 15.92 -5.04
CA ASN A 147 -17.99 14.61 -4.97
C ASN A 147 -18.22 13.98 -6.36
N PRO A 148 -18.83 14.67 -7.35
CA PRO A 148 -18.99 14.11 -8.70
C PRO A 148 -17.68 13.99 -9.50
N VAL A 149 -16.63 14.74 -9.15
CA VAL A 149 -15.30 14.57 -9.75
C VAL A 149 -14.70 13.23 -9.34
N VAL A 150 -14.69 12.95 -8.03
CA VAL A 150 -14.21 11.67 -7.48
C VAL A 150 -15.05 10.50 -8.01
N ASP A 151 -16.37 10.66 -8.07
CA ASP A 151 -17.26 9.65 -8.68
C ASP A 151 -16.96 9.43 -10.17
N GLY A 152 -16.65 10.49 -10.92
CA GLY A 152 -16.23 10.38 -12.31
C GLY A 152 -14.91 9.61 -12.49
N GLU A 153 -14.00 9.67 -11.52
CA GLU A 153 -12.79 8.84 -11.52
C GLU A 153 -13.09 7.37 -11.34
N PHE A 154 -14.06 7.06 -10.47
CA PHE A 154 -14.60 5.72 -10.33
C PHE A 154 -15.20 5.26 -11.65
N GLN A 155 -16.13 6.01 -12.24
CA GLN A 155 -16.76 5.64 -13.52
C GLN A 155 -15.73 5.43 -14.65
N ARG A 156 -14.65 6.20 -14.66
CA ARG A 156 -13.53 5.99 -15.58
C ARG A 156 -12.85 4.64 -15.36
N ALA A 157 -12.65 4.20 -14.12
CA ALA A 157 -12.14 2.86 -13.82
C ALA A 157 -13.11 1.75 -14.29
N GLU A 158 -14.42 1.96 -14.16
CA GLU A 158 -15.46 1.02 -14.62
C GLU A 158 -15.47 0.81 -16.13
N SER A 159 -14.93 1.76 -16.91
CA SER A 159 -14.81 1.62 -18.36
C SER A 159 -13.83 0.51 -18.79
N ASN A 160 -12.96 0.04 -17.90
CA ASN A 160 -12.07 -1.09 -18.17
C ASN A 160 -12.84 -2.41 -18.06
N PRO A 161 -12.86 -3.28 -19.09
CA PRO A 161 -13.55 -4.57 -19.05
C PRO A 161 -13.16 -5.46 -17.86
N ALA A 162 -11.90 -5.43 -17.44
CA ALA A 162 -11.40 -6.23 -16.33
C ALA A 162 -11.86 -5.71 -14.96
N PHE A 163 -12.34 -4.46 -14.86
CA PHE A 163 -12.79 -3.87 -13.60
C PHE A 163 -13.84 -4.73 -12.89
N MET A 164 -14.86 -5.19 -13.63
CA MET A 164 -15.92 -6.03 -13.07
C MET A 164 -15.38 -7.36 -12.52
N LEU A 165 -14.37 -7.96 -13.19
CA LEU A 165 -13.73 -9.18 -12.70
C LEU A 165 -13.04 -8.93 -11.35
N PHE A 166 -12.30 -7.82 -11.23
CA PHE A 166 -11.65 -7.44 -9.97
C PHE A 166 -12.67 -7.13 -8.87
N GLN A 167 -13.78 -6.48 -9.19
CA GLN A 167 -14.84 -6.20 -8.23
C GLN A 167 -15.50 -7.48 -7.70
N ASP A 168 -15.90 -8.38 -8.59
CA ASP A 168 -16.47 -9.67 -8.20
C ASP A 168 -15.48 -10.50 -7.38
N TYR A 169 -14.21 -10.54 -7.82
CA TYR A 169 -13.12 -11.18 -7.09
C TYR A 169 -12.95 -10.62 -5.68
N ASN A 170 -12.83 -9.29 -5.56
CA ASN A 170 -12.57 -8.63 -4.29
C ASN A 170 -13.73 -8.84 -3.30
N ARG A 171 -14.98 -8.82 -3.77
CA ARG A 171 -16.14 -9.13 -2.93
C ARG A 171 -16.09 -10.57 -2.40
N GLN A 172 -15.65 -11.52 -3.21
CA GLN A 172 -15.59 -12.93 -2.83
C GLN A 172 -14.44 -13.24 -1.86
N ILE A 173 -13.26 -12.64 -2.09
CA ILE A 173 -12.07 -12.91 -1.28
C ILE A 173 -12.07 -12.17 0.07
N TRP A 174 -12.63 -10.96 0.11
CA TRP A 174 -12.67 -10.13 1.33
C TRP A 174 -14.00 -10.20 2.08
N GLY A 175 -15.06 -10.70 1.42
CA GLY A 175 -16.36 -10.93 2.04
C GLY A 175 -16.95 -9.64 2.64
N ASN A 176 -17.35 -9.72 3.91
CA ASN A 176 -17.93 -8.59 4.64
C ASN A 176 -16.93 -7.44 4.88
N LEU A 177 -15.62 -7.69 4.76
CA LEU A 177 -14.57 -6.67 4.90
C LEU A 177 -14.10 -6.12 3.54
N TYR A 178 -14.81 -6.39 2.44
CA TYR A 178 -14.49 -5.85 1.11
C TYR A 178 -14.25 -4.34 1.11
N VAL A 179 -15.06 -3.56 1.83
CA VAL A 179 -14.90 -2.09 1.90
C VAL A 179 -13.52 -1.67 2.43
N ARG A 180 -12.87 -2.52 3.23
CA ARG A 180 -11.53 -2.27 3.78
C ARG A 180 -10.40 -2.46 2.76
N LYS A 181 -10.73 -3.03 1.60
CA LYS A 181 -9.84 -3.33 0.48
C LYS A 181 -10.28 -2.60 -0.79
N ASN A 182 -11.09 -1.55 -0.64
CA ASN A 182 -11.72 -0.83 -1.73
C ASN A 182 -11.46 0.69 -1.63
N PRO A 183 -10.24 1.18 -1.95
CA PRO A 183 -9.91 2.60 -1.90
C PRO A 183 -10.78 3.49 -2.79
N ILE A 184 -11.27 2.96 -3.92
CA ILE A 184 -12.11 3.71 -4.87
C ILE A 184 -13.51 3.99 -4.32
N GLY A 185 -13.97 3.22 -3.33
CA GLY A 185 -15.17 3.52 -2.55
C GLY A 185 -16.49 2.99 -3.10
N ILE A 186 -17.58 3.61 -2.67
CA ILE A 186 -18.96 3.32 -3.09
C ILE A 186 -19.58 4.61 -3.64
N HIS A 187 -20.09 4.58 -4.88
CA HIS A 187 -20.72 5.73 -5.55
C HIS A 187 -21.68 6.52 -4.66
N GLU A 188 -22.66 5.84 -4.04
CA GLU A 188 -23.65 6.50 -3.19
C GLU A 188 -23.02 7.19 -1.96
N VAL A 189 -22.00 6.58 -1.37
CA VAL A 189 -21.31 7.12 -0.18
C VAL A 189 -20.50 8.37 -0.55
N ILE A 190 -19.81 8.34 -1.70
CA ILE A 190 -19.02 9.45 -2.23
C ILE A 190 -19.94 10.62 -2.59
N LEU A 191 -21.00 10.36 -3.37
CA LEU A 191 -21.93 11.39 -3.83
C LEU A 191 -22.68 12.06 -2.67
N SER A 192 -23.03 11.29 -1.62
CA SER A 192 -23.73 11.79 -0.43
C SER A 192 -22.82 12.31 0.68
N ALA A 193 -21.49 12.39 0.46
CA ALA A 193 -20.54 12.82 1.48
C ALA A 193 -20.79 14.27 1.92
N THR A 194 -20.64 14.52 3.23
CA THR A 194 -20.87 15.84 3.85
C THR A 194 -19.66 16.32 4.64
N PRO A 195 -19.57 17.63 4.95
CA PRO A 195 -18.52 18.15 5.81
C PRO A 195 -18.43 17.44 7.16
N GLU A 196 -19.56 17.03 7.73
CA GLU A 196 -19.62 16.31 9.01
C GLU A 196 -18.90 14.96 8.92
N LYS A 197 -19.05 14.22 7.81
CA LYS A 197 -18.31 12.97 7.61
C LYS A 197 -16.80 13.23 7.52
N MET A 198 -16.37 14.30 6.84
CA MET A 198 -14.95 14.68 6.79
C MET A 198 -14.42 15.04 8.18
N ARG A 199 -15.21 15.76 9.00
CA ARG A 199 -14.87 16.05 10.39
C ARG A 199 -14.78 14.80 11.26
N GLU A 200 -15.64 13.81 11.03
CA GLU A 200 -15.57 12.53 11.73
C GLU A 200 -14.28 11.77 11.39
N ILE A 201 -13.92 11.69 10.10
CA ILE A 201 -12.64 11.10 9.66
C ILE A 201 -11.47 11.85 10.30
N GLN A 202 -11.49 13.18 10.25
CA GLN A 202 -10.47 14.03 10.85
C GLN A 202 -10.30 13.73 12.35
N ALA A 203 -11.40 13.70 13.09
CA ALA A 203 -11.39 13.46 14.53
C ALA A 203 -10.97 12.03 14.92
N LYS A 204 -11.13 11.05 14.03
CA LYS A 204 -10.67 9.68 14.26
C LYS A 204 -9.17 9.55 13.99
N TYR A 205 -8.68 10.02 12.84
CA TYR A 205 -7.39 9.57 12.31
C TYR A 205 -6.35 10.68 12.06
N TYR A 206 -6.75 11.95 11.94
CA TYR A 206 -5.84 13.04 11.58
C TYR A 206 -5.25 13.71 12.82
N TRP A 207 -4.29 13.01 13.42
CA TRP A 207 -3.59 13.40 14.64
C TRP A 207 -2.08 13.27 14.46
N PRO A 208 -1.26 14.06 15.18
CA PRO A 208 0.21 13.99 15.05
C PRO A 208 0.73 12.59 15.39
N ASN A 209 0.22 11.98 16.46
CA ASN A 209 0.59 10.63 16.90
C ASN A 209 0.02 9.48 16.04
N ASN A 210 -0.60 9.80 14.90
CA ASN A 210 -1.05 8.84 13.88
C ASN A 210 -0.50 9.21 12.49
N SER A 211 0.50 10.09 12.45
CA SER A 211 1.05 10.67 11.23
C SER A 211 2.57 10.66 11.25
N ILE A 212 3.16 10.65 10.05
CA ILE A 212 4.59 10.95 9.84
C ILE A 212 4.71 12.10 8.85
N LEU A 213 5.54 13.08 9.20
CA LEU A 213 5.99 14.14 8.28
C LEU A 213 7.38 13.75 7.77
N VAL A 214 7.55 13.67 6.46
CA VAL A 214 8.82 13.39 5.82
C VAL A 214 9.23 14.59 4.96
N ILE A 215 10.47 15.06 5.13
CA ILE A 215 11.05 16.15 4.35
C ILE A 215 12.28 15.62 3.62
N ALA A 216 12.31 15.69 2.30
CA ALA A 216 13.40 15.15 1.50
C ALA A 216 13.93 16.19 0.49
N GLY A 217 15.25 16.28 0.31
CA GLY A 217 15.88 17.18 -0.67
C GLY A 217 17.04 18.00 -0.09
N ASP A 218 17.32 19.16 -0.70
CA ASP A 218 18.47 20.02 -0.33
C ASP A 218 18.15 20.77 0.95
N VAL A 219 18.21 20.06 2.08
CA VAL A 219 17.87 20.56 3.41
C VAL A 219 18.88 20.06 4.44
N LYS A 220 18.89 20.71 5.62
CA LYS A 220 19.66 20.25 6.77
C LYS A 220 18.71 19.79 7.87
N HIS A 221 18.83 18.54 8.31
CA HIS A 221 17.94 17.93 9.29
C HIS A 221 17.82 18.74 10.58
N ALA A 222 18.91 19.29 11.10
CA ALA A 222 18.89 20.12 12.31
C ALA A 222 18.00 21.37 12.16
N ASP A 223 18.09 22.04 11.01
CA ASP A 223 17.27 23.22 10.71
C ASP A 223 15.79 22.83 10.50
N VAL A 224 15.55 21.73 9.80
CA VAL A 224 14.19 21.20 9.57
C VAL A 224 13.52 20.78 10.87
N PHE A 225 14.22 20.06 11.75
CA PHE A 225 13.72 19.66 13.06
C PHE A 225 13.27 20.88 13.87
N SER A 226 14.07 21.95 13.91
CA SER A 226 13.71 23.19 14.60
C SER A 226 12.48 23.88 13.99
N LYS A 227 12.40 23.95 12.66
CA LYS A 227 11.25 24.54 11.94
C LYS A 227 9.96 23.76 12.17
N VAL A 228 10.03 22.42 12.10
CA VAL A 228 8.87 21.55 12.32
C VAL A 228 8.41 21.59 13.77
N GLU A 229 9.31 21.56 14.75
CA GLU A 229 8.96 21.72 16.16
C GLU A 229 8.19 23.04 16.39
N LYS A 230 8.66 24.13 15.79
CA LYS A 230 8.00 25.45 15.90
C LYS A 230 6.61 25.49 15.26
N LEU A 231 6.40 24.80 14.14
CA LEU A 231 5.15 24.87 13.35
C LEU A 231 4.11 23.82 13.75
N PHE A 232 4.56 22.63 14.13
CA PHE A 232 3.72 21.46 14.40
C PHE A 232 3.73 21.06 15.88
N GLY A 233 4.64 21.57 16.72
CA GLY A 233 4.74 21.18 18.13
C GLY A 233 3.50 21.52 18.97
N ASP A 234 2.71 22.49 18.53
CA ASP A 234 1.42 22.86 19.16
C ASP A 234 0.22 22.06 18.61
N TRP A 235 0.43 21.15 17.66
CA TRP A 235 -0.62 20.25 17.20
C TRP A 235 -0.90 19.24 18.31
N ALA A 236 -2.06 19.36 18.94
CA ALA A 236 -2.44 18.48 20.03
C ALA A 236 -2.51 17.01 19.58
N SER A 237 -1.90 16.13 20.37
CA SER A 237 -2.13 14.68 20.25
C SER A 237 -3.60 14.35 20.55
N SER A 238 -4.09 13.26 19.96
CA SER A 238 -5.40 12.70 20.31
C SER A 238 -5.50 12.26 21.77
N GLY A 239 -4.38 11.98 22.44
CA GLY A 239 -4.33 11.39 23.78
C GLY A 239 -4.67 9.90 23.84
N PHE A 240 -4.83 9.24 22.69
CA PHE A 240 -5.07 7.81 22.53
C PHE A 240 -4.45 7.30 21.22
N ASP A 241 -4.15 6.00 21.11
CA ASP A 241 -3.79 5.38 19.82
C ASP A 241 -5.07 5.21 18.96
N PRO A 242 -5.19 5.87 17.79
CA PRO A 242 -6.40 5.77 16.98
C PRO A 242 -6.75 4.37 16.49
N ILE A 243 -5.75 3.55 16.17
CA ILE A 243 -5.96 2.18 15.69
C ILE A 243 -6.41 1.27 16.84
N GLN A 244 -5.93 1.51 18.07
CA GLN A 244 -6.45 0.79 19.24
C GLN A 244 -7.87 1.22 19.61
N LYS A 245 -8.18 2.53 19.50
CA LYS A 245 -9.53 3.05 19.82
C LYS A 245 -10.57 2.64 18.77
N TYR A 246 -10.17 2.57 17.50
CA TYR A 246 -11.01 2.18 16.38
C TYR A 246 -10.39 0.96 15.69
N PRO A 247 -10.50 -0.24 16.30
CA PRO A 247 -9.80 -1.42 15.83
C PRO A 247 -10.27 -1.87 14.45
N ILE A 248 -9.30 -2.28 13.63
CA ILE A 248 -9.55 -2.88 12.32
C ILE A 248 -9.89 -4.36 12.54
N PRO A 249 -11.05 -4.86 12.06
CA PRO A 249 -11.40 -6.27 12.14
C PRO A 249 -10.41 -7.16 11.38
N GLU A 250 -10.11 -8.34 11.93
CA GLU A 250 -9.28 -9.35 11.26
C GLU A 250 -10.02 -10.01 10.09
N PHE A 251 -9.29 -10.31 9.01
CA PHE A 251 -9.82 -11.01 7.85
C PHE A 251 -9.95 -12.51 8.15
N ALA A 252 -11.17 -13.03 8.08
CA ALA A 252 -11.41 -14.45 8.31
C ALA A 252 -10.79 -15.30 7.18
N PRO A 253 -10.12 -16.43 7.49
CA PRO A 253 -9.55 -17.30 6.47
C PRO A 253 -10.61 -17.79 5.46
N ILE A 254 -10.20 -17.93 4.21
CA ILE A 254 -11.02 -18.56 3.17
C ILE A 254 -11.24 -20.03 3.55
N LYS A 255 -12.50 -20.45 3.70
CA LYS A 255 -12.85 -21.81 4.17
C LYS A 255 -12.95 -22.84 3.05
N GLU A 256 -13.35 -22.41 1.87
CA GLU A 256 -13.58 -23.27 0.71
C GLU A 256 -13.30 -22.52 -0.58
N ASN A 257 -13.07 -23.25 -1.68
CA ASN A 257 -12.91 -22.64 -2.99
C ASN A 257 -14.18 -21.91 -3.39
N LYS A 258 -14.05 -20.64 -3.79
CA LYS A 258 -15.15 -19.87 -4.37
C LYS A 258 -14.86 -19.62 -5.83
N THR A 259 -15.83 -19.90 -6.68
CA THR A 259 -15.68 -19.71 -8.12
C THR A 259 -16.81 -18.92 -8.73
N PHE A 260 -16.54 -18.08 -9.72
CA PHE A 260 -17.56 -17.26 -10.37
C PHE A 260 -17.26 -17.01 -11.86
N VAL A 261 -18.27 -16.53 -12.58
CA VAL A 261 -18.16 -16.09 -13.98
C VAL A 261 -18.70 -14.67 -14.04
N THR A 262 -17.90 -13.75 -14.56
CA THR A 262 -18.29 -12.35 -14.80
C THR A 262 -18.57 -12.16 -16.28
N ILE A 263 -19.71 -11.56 -16.62
CA ILE A 263 -20.09 -11.28 -18.01
C ILE A 263 -19.86 -9.81 -18.32
N ASN A 264 -19.10 -9.55 -19.38
CA ASN A 264 -18.92 -8.21 -19.93
C ASN A 264 -18.83 -8.29 -21.46
N GLU A 265 -19.78 -7.67 -22.15
CA GLU A 265 -19.89 -7.73 -23.62
C GLU A 265 -18.78 -6.98 -24.35
N ASN A 266 -18.09 -6.06 -23.66
CA ASN A 266 -16.92 -5.37 -24.21
C ASN A 266 -15.66 -6.25 -24.17
N SER A 267 -15.71 -7.40 -23.50
CA SER A 267 -14.59 -8.32 -23.42
C SER A 267 -14.38 -9.07 -24.74
N ARG A 268 -13.19 -8.93 -25.33
CA ARG A 268 -12.81 -9.59 -26.59
C ARG A 268 -12.04 -10.90 -26.39
N VAL A 269 -11.50 -11.11 -25.19
CA VAL A 269 -10.75 -12.30 -24.79
C VAL A 269 -11.14 -12.67 -23.36
N PRO A 270 -11.06 -13.95 -22.95
CA PRO A 270 -11.28 -14.30 -21.57
C PRO A 270 -10.17 -13.74 -20.67
N PHE A 271 -10.54 -13.37 -19.44
CA PHE A 271 -9.58 -13.03 -18.38
C PHE A 271 -9.85 -13.92 -17.19
N VAL A 272 -8.82 -14.50 -16.61
CA VAL A 272 -8.92 -15.34 -15.41
C VAL A 272 -8.17 -14.65 -14.28
N LEU A 273 -8.79 -14.63 -13.11
CA LEU A 273 -8.17 -14.15 -11.87
C LEU A 273 -8.35 -15.22 -10.80
N GLN A 274 -7.24 -15.72 -10.27
CA GLN A 274 -7.22 -16.57 -9.07
C GLN A 274 -6.50 -15.85 -7.94
N GLY A 275 -6.88 -16.12 -6.70
CA GLY A 275 -6.12 -15.60 -5.58
C GLY A 275 -6.44 -16.20 -4.23
N TRP A 276 -5.56 -15.87 -3.29
CA TRP A 276 -5.50 -16.35 -1.92
C TRP A 276 -5.25 -15.19 -0.96
N HIS A 277 -5.52 -15.41 0.33
CA HIS A 277 -4.98 -14.55 1.38
C HIS A 277 -3.47 -14.81 1.50
N GLY A 278 -2.68 -13.74 1.47
CA GLY A 278 -1.23 -13.78 1.66
C GLY A 278 -0.79 -13.49 3.09
N PRO A 279 0.52 -13.52 3.34
CA PRO A 279 1.10 -13.09 4.60
C PRO A 279 0.86 -11.59 4.84
N ASP A 280 0.99 -11.17 6.10
CA ASP A 280 0.92 -9.77 6.50
C ASP A 280 2.10 -9.41 7.42
N THR A 281 2.37 -8.12 7.55
CA THR A 281 3.56 -7.62 8.27
C THR A 281 3.40 -7.63 9.79
N ARG A 282 2.24 -8.05 10.32
CA ARG A 282 2.03 -8.20 11.77
C ARG A 282 2.28 -9.64 12.23
N ASN A 283 1.90 -10.61 11.40
CA ASN A 283 1.78 -12.00 11.78
C ASN A 283 2.79 -12.92 11.08
N ASP A 284 3.29 -12.56 9.89
CA ASP A 284 4.25 -13.38 9.16
C ASP A 284 5.16 -12.55 8.23
N VAL A 285 5.95 -11.66 8.82
CA VAL A 285 6.93 -10.81 8.12
C VAL A 285 7.93 -11.63 7.30
N LYS A 286 8.33 -12.83 7.76
CA LYS A 286 9.30 -13.65 7.02
C LYS A 286 8.71 -14.11 5.68
N ALA A 287 7.44 -14.52 5.67
CA ALA A 287 6.79 -14.98 4.45
C ALA A 287 6.53 -13.85 3.44
N THR A 288 6.45 -12.58 3.85
CA THR A 288 6.28 -11.46 2.91
C THR A 288 7.51 -11.35 1.97
N TYR A 289 8.72 -11.46 2.51
CA TYR A 289 9.94 -11.49 1.70
C TYR A 289 9.99 -12.69 0.75
N ALA A 290 9.59 -13.88 1.23
CA ALA A 290 9.53 -15.07 0.39
C ALA A 290 8.50 -14.92 -0.74
N ALA A 291 7.37 -14.27 -0.47
CA ALA A 291 6.33 -13.97 -1.45
C ALA A 291 6.82 -13.04 -2.56
N ASP A 292 7.54 -11.97 -2.22
CA ASP A 292 8.11 -11.04 -3.19
C ASP A 292 9.15 -11.72 -4.08
N VAL A 293 10.12 -12.44 -3.48
CA VAL A 293 11.16 -13.16 -4.24
C VAL A 293 10.51 -14.20 -5.16
N PHE A 294 9.54 -14.99 -4.66
CA PHE A 294 8.84 -15.96 -5.48
C PHE A 294 8.07 -15.31 -6.63
N SER A 295 7.41 -14.17 -6.38
CA SER A 295 6.67 -13.44 -7.41
C SER A 295 7.58 -13.00 -8.56
N PHE A 296 8.80 -12.55 -8.25
CA PHE A 296 9.80 -12.22 -9.25
C PHE A 296 10.31 -13.45 -10.00
N ILE A 297 10.56 -14.58 -9.33
CA ILE A 297 11.01 -15.83 -9.98
C ILE A 297 10.02 -16.26 -11.06
N VAL A 298 8.72 -16.32 -10.74
CA VAL A 298 7.71 -16.81 -11.70
C VAL A 298 7.36 -15.79 -12.77
N SER A 299 7.66 -14.51 -12.56
CA SER A 299 7.43 -13.42 -13.53
C SER A 299 8.58 -13.22 -14.52
N GLN A 300 9.77 -13.81 -14.28
CA GLN A 300 10.86 -13.78 -15.25
C GLN A 300 10.43 -14.38 -16.59
N SER A 301 10.87 -13.79 -17.70
CA SER A 301 10.59 -14.30 -19.05
C SER A 301 11.07 -15.73 -19.27
N SER A 302 12.16 -16.13 -18.62
CA SER A 302 12.70 -17.50 -18.64
C SER A 302 12.02 -18.46 -17.66
N SER A 303 11.03 -18.01 -16.88
CA SER A 303 10.38 -18.86 -15.89
C SER A 303 9.58 -19.97 -16.55
N LYS A 304 9.43 -21.10 -15.85
CA LYS A 304 8.57 -22.20 -16.34
C LYS A 304 7.13 -21.76 -16.56
N LEU A 305 6.62 -20.86 -15.71
CA LEU A 305 5.25 -20.35 -15.85
C LEU A 305 5.08 -19.60 -17.18
N GLN A 306 6.01 -18.71 -17.52
CA GLN A 306 6.00 -17.98 -18.80
C GLN A 306 6.17 -18.93 -19.98
N GLN A 307 7.15 -19.84 -19.93
CA GLN A 307 7.39 -20.79 -21.01
C GLN A 307 6.20 -21.72 -21.27
N GLN A 308 5.59 -22.26 -20.22
CA GLN A 308 4.51 -23.24 -20.37
C GLN A 308 3.18 -22.61 -20.74
N LEU A 309 2.94 -21.34 -20.44
CA LEU A 309 1.68 -20.67 -20.76
C LEU A 309 1.78 -19.70 -21.94
N VAL A 310 2.76 -18.81 -21.93
CA VAL A 310 2.87 -17.74 -22.94
C VAL A 310 3.64 -18.23 -24.16
N ASP A 311 4.86 -18.75 -24.00
CA ASP A 311 5.67 -19.19 -25.14
C ASP A 311 5.04 -20.39 -25.88
N SER A 312 4.25 -21.21 -25.18
CA SER A 312 3.49 -22.32 -25.75
C SER A 312 2.19 -21.89 -26.49
N GLY A 313 1.83 -20.61 -26.41
CA GLY A 313 0.62 -20.03 -27.00
C GLY A 313 -0.69 -20.40 -26.30
N LEU A 314 -0.64 -20.91 -25.05
CA LEU A 314 -1.83 -21.20 -24.24
C LEU A 314 -2.47 -19.93 -23.65
N ALA A 315 -1.66 -18.91 -23.35
CA ALA A 315 -2.09 -17.61 -22.85
C ALA A 315 -1.34 -16.50 -23.58
N TYR A 316 -1.99 -15.33 -23.69
CA TYR A 316 -1.32 -14.11 -24.13
C TYR A 316 -0.51 -13.46 -23.01
N GLN A 317 -0.91 -13.71 -21.77
CA GLN A 317 -0.30 -13.12 -20.58
C GLN A 317 -0.58 -14.00 -19.36
N VAL A 318 0.43 -14.11 -18.49
CA VAL A 318 0.29 -14.60 -17.12
C VAL A 318 1.08 -13.67 -16.20
N GLN A 319 0.44 -13.23 -15.13
CA GLN A 319 1.02 -12.41 -14.08
C GLN A 319 0.69 -13.03 -12.73
N PHE A 320 1.70 -13.12 -11.87
CA PHE A 320 1.55 -13.56 -10.51
C PHE A 320 2.18 -12.50 -9.60
N GLY A 321 1.52 -12.18 -8.50
CA GLY A 321 2.03 -11.20 -7.56
C GLY A 321 1.42 -11.34 -6.18
N TYR A 322 2.10 -10.70 -5.24
CA TYR A 322 1.67 -10.52 -3.86
C TYR A 322 1.79 -9.03 -3.54
N GLN A 323 0.84 -8.49 -2.77
CA GLN A 323 0.92 -7.13 -2.27
C GLN A 323 1.12 -7.16 -0.76
N THR A 324 2.23 -6.58 -0.29
CA THR A 324 2.53 -6.48 1.14
C THR A 324 1.63 -5.45 1.82
N ASN A 325 0.79 -5.91 2.75
CA ASN A 325 -0.06 -5.07 3.59
C ASN A 325 0.12 -5.44 5.08
N LYS A 326 -0.16 -4.52 5.99
CA LYS A 326 -0.21 -4.71 7.45
C LYS A 326 -1.36 -5.61 7.86
N TYR A 327 -2.48 -5.50 7.17
CA TYR A 327 -3.62 -6.40 7.28
C TYR A 327 -3.75 -7.18 5.98
N VAL A 328 -3.56 -8.50 6.03
CA VAL A 328 -3.71 -9.50 4.95
C VAL A 328 -3.68 -8.95 3.52
N GLY A 329 -2.55 -9.11 2.83
CA GLY A 329 -2.42 -8.79 1.42
C GLY A 329 -2.97 -9.89 0.50
N PRO A 330 -3.44 -9.58 -0.72
CA PRO A 330 -3.82 -10.60 -1.69
C PRO A 330 -2.59 -11.23 -2.38
N ILE A 331 -2.66 -12.54 -2.61
CA ILE A 331 -1.85 -13.22 -3.63
C ILE A 331 -2.74 -13.35 -4.87
N GLN A 332 -2.29 -12.88 -6.02
CA GLN A 332 -3.08 -12.83 -7.24
C GLN A 332 -2.34 -13.48 -8.41
N LEU A 333 -3.11 -14.20 -9.22
CA LEU A 333 -2.68 -14.83 -10.45
C LEU A 333 -3.68 -14.42 -11.54
N PHE A 334 -3.23 -13.57 -12.45
CA PHE A 334 -4.01 -13.07 -13.57
C PHE A 334 -3.54 -13.70 -14.88
N VAL A 335 -4.46 -14.25 -15.65
CA VAL A 335 -4.16 -14.94 -16.92
C VAL A 335 -5.09 -14.43 -17.99
N VAL A 336 -4.56 -14.18 -19.18
CA VAL A 336 -5.34 -13.89 -20.39
C VAL A 336 -5.22 -15.10 -21.32
N PRO A 337 -6.05 -16.15 -21.16
CA PRO A 337 -5.92 -17.36 -21.94
C PRO A 337 -6.25 -17.12 -23.41
N ASN A 338 -5.63 -17.92 -24.28
CA ASN A 338 -6.03 -18.02 -25.67
C ASN A 338 -7.47 -18.57 -25.72
N PRO A 339 -8.45 -17.85 -26.32
CA PRO A 339 -9.86 -18.25 -26.35
C PRO A 339 -10.09 -19.66 -26.91
N GLN A 340 -9.26 -20.10 -27.85
CA GLN A 340 -9.40 -21.42 -28.48
C GLN A 340 -8.82 -22.56 -27.62
N ARG A 341 -8.02 -22.23 -26.60
CA ARG A 341 -7.27 -23.21 -25.78
C ARG A 341 -7.45 -22.99 -24.28
N VAL A 342 -8.55 -22.33 -23.86
CA VAL A 342 -8.77 -21.94 -22.45
C VAL A 342 -8.67 -23.14 -21.50
N LYS A 343 -9.32 -24.27 -21.82
CA LYS A 343 -9.28 -25.48 -20.97
C LYS A 343 -7.86 -26.06 -20.84
N GLU A 344 -7.11 -26.13 -21.94
CA GLU A 344 -5.71 -26.56 -21.92
C GLU A 344 -4.86 -25.61 -21.08
N CYS A 345 -5.05 -24.30 -21.24
CA CYS A 345 -4.35 -23.27 -20.47
C CYS A 345 -4.62 -23.44 -18.97
N MET A 346 -5.88 -23.62 -18.57
CA MET A 346 -6.25 -23.77 -17.17
C MET A 346 -5.71 -25.07 -16.56
N LYS A 347 -5.73 -26.17 -17.32
CA LYS A 347 -5.12 -27.43 -16.88
C LYS A 347 -3.61 -27.30 -16.68
N GLU A 348 -2.92 -26.64 -17.61
CA GLU A 348 -1.47 -26.41 -17.48
C GLU A 348 -1.17 -25.44 -16.32
N LEU A 349 -2.00 -24.41 -16.09
CA LEU A 349 -1.87 -23.49 -14.95
C LEU A 349 -1.91 -24.23 -13.60
N GLU A 350 -2.91 -25.07 -13.37
CA GLU A 350 -3.00 -25.85 -12.12
C GLU A 350 -1.84 -26.85 -11.98
N LYS A 351 -1.39 -27.43 -13.09
CA LYS A 351 -0.18 -28.26 -13.09
C LYS A 351 1.03 -27.45 -12.66
N GLN A 352 1.23 -26.24 -13.18
CA GLN A 352 2.34 -25.37 -12.77
C GLN A 352 2.24 -25.02 -11.27
N ILE A 353 1.07 -24.62 -10.77
CA ILE A 353 0.82 -24.32 -9.35
C ILE A 353 1.17 -25.53 -8.47
N SER A 354 0.78 -26.75 -8.86
CA SER A 354 1.05 -27.97 -8.09
C SER A 354 2.55 -28.28 -7.94
N LEU A 355 3.39 -27.73 -8.82
CA LEU A 355 4.84 -27.92 -8.86
C LEU A 355 5.61 -26.79 -8.19
N TRP A 356 4.96 -25.71 -7.73
CA TRP A 356 5.65 -24.51 -7.20
C TRP A 356 6.51 -24.76 -5.95
N ASP A 357 6.19 -25.79 -5.17
CA ASP A 357 6.98 -26.20 -4.01
C ASP A 357 7.97 -27.34 -4.32
N SER A 358 8.14 -27.71 -5.58
CA SER A 358 9.10 -28.74 -6.00
C SER A 358 10.52 -28.18 -6.06
N ASP A 359 11.52 -29.01 -5.72
CA ASP A 359 12.91 -28.59 -5.67
C ASP A 359 13.44 -28.10 -7.03
N SER A 360 12.90 -28.62 -8.12
CA SER A 360 13.36 -28.34 -9.48
C SER A 360 12.51 -27.32 -10.24
N TYR A 361 11.51 -26.68 -9.61
CA TYR A 361 10.63 -25.75 -10.33
C TYR A 361 11.39 -24.56 -10.92
N PHE A 362 12.28 -23.96 -10.14
CA PHE A 362 13.17 -22.88 -10.55
C PHE A 362 14.63 -23.23 -10.20
N THR A 363 15.59 -22.70 -10.95
CA THR A 363 17.02 -22.92 -10.68
C THR A 363 17.54 -21.98 -9.58
N ASP A 364 18.70 -22.27 -9.02
CA ASP A 364 19.35 -21.34 -8.06
C ASP A 364 19.73 -20.01 -8.74
N GLU A 365 20.07 -20.06 -10.04
CA GLU A 365 20.31 -18.86 -10.85
C GLU A 365 19.05 -17.98 -10.94
N GLN A 366 17.86 -18.56 -11.15
CA GLN A 366 16.61 -17.80 -11.18
C GLN A 366 16.27 -17.17 -9.82
N LEU A 367 16.59 -17.87 -8.72
CA LEU A 367 16.43 -17.35 -7.35
C LEU A 367 17.34 -16.13 -7.12
N GLU A 368 18.63 -16.26 -7.41
CA GLU A 368 19.58 -15.16 -7.22
C GLU A 368 19.32 -13.99 -8.19
N THR A 369 18.88 -14.28 -9.41
CA THR A 369 18.43 -13.26 -10.37
C THR A 369 17.23 -12.49 -9.84
N ALA A 370 16.24 -13.17 -9.24
CA ALA A 370 15.07 -12.51 -8.66
C ALA A 370 15.46 -11.56 -7.52
N LYS A 371 16.33 -12.00 -6.61
CA LYS A 371 16.85 -11.16 -5.51
C LYS A 371 17.61 -9.94 -6.04
N THR A 372 18.46 -10.16 -7.04
CA THR A 372 19.26 -9.10 -7.66
C THR A 372 18.35 -8.08 -8.37
N GLN A 373 17.32 -8.54 -9.08
CA GLN A 373 16.39 -7.63 -9.77
C GLN A 373 15.56 -6.81 -8.77
N LEU A 374 15.12 -7.41 -7.66
CA LEU A 374 14.46 -6.70 -6.58
C LEU A 374 15.36 -5.60 -5.98
N GLU A 375 16.64 -5.91 -5.73
CA GLU A 375 17.62 -4.93 -5.27
C GLU A 375 17.84 -3.80 -6.29
N ILE A 376 17.97 -4.14 -7.57
CA ILE A 376 18.15 -3.16 -8.65
C ILE A 376 16.94 -2.23 -8.75
N ASN A 377 15.72 -2.77 -8.74
CA ASN A 377 14.49 -1.96 -8.82
C ASN A 377 14.41 -0.99 -7.65
N GLU A 378 14.68 -1.47 -6.43
CA GLU A 378 14.67 -0.65 -5.23
C GLU A 378 15.76 0.45 -5.26
N ILE A 379 16.93 0.18 -5.84
CA ILE A 379 17.97 1.21 -6.03
C ILE A 379 17.52 2.26 -7.05
N TYR A 380 16.96 1.85 -8.20
CA TYR A 380 16.45 2.79 -9.20
C TYR A 380 15.34 3.68 -8.65
N ASP A 381 14.43 3.11 -7.85
CA ASP A 381 13.35 3.87 -7.21
C ASP A 381 13.88 4.93 -6.22
N ARG A 382 15.06 4.69 -5.62
CA ARG A 382 15.74 5.62 -4.71
C ARG A 382 16.50 6.75 -5.43
N GLU A 383 16.79 6.64 -6.72
CA GLU A 383 17.56 7.68 -7.45
C GLU A 383 16.82 9.03 -7.52
N ARG A 384 15.49 9.02 -7.38
CA ARG A 384 14.67 10.22 -7.36
C ARG A 384 14.14 10.46 -5.96
N THR A 385 14.76 11.37 -5.22
CA THR A 385 14.36 11.71 -3.85
C THR A 385 12.88 12.06 -3.69
N SER A 386 12.29 12.74 -4.69
CA SER A 386 10.85 13.04 -4.71
C SER A 386 9.95 11.82 -4.89
N SER A 387 10.42 10.76 -5.53
CA SER A 387 9.68 9.49 -5.66
C SER A 387 9.93 8.59 -4.47
N TYR A 388 11.16 8.64 -3.96
CA TYR A 388 11.62 7.80 -2.86
C TYR A 388 10.84 8.04 -1.56
N ILE A 389 10.52 9.31 -1.26
CA ILE A 389 9.73 9.68 -0.09
C ILE A 389 8.37 8.97 -0.03
N HIS A 390 7.71 8.74 -1.18
CA HIS A 390 6.44 8.03 -1.28
C HIS A 390 6.58 6.55 -0.91
N THR A 391 7.70 5.93 -1.28
CA THR A 391 8.02 4.53 -0.97
C THR A 391 8.23 4.36 0.53
N VAL A 392 9.05 5.22 1.16
CA VAL A 392 9.31 5.15 2.61
C VAL A 392 8.01 5.23 3.41
N THR A 393 7.17 6.18 3.06
CA THR A 393 5.92 6.40 3.78
C THR A 393 4.87 5.34 3.48
N PHE A 394 4.82 4.77 2.27
CA PHE A 394 4.06 3.55 1.97
C PHE A 394 4.44 2.43 2.94
N TRP A 395 5.73 2.13 3.08
CA TRP A 395 6.20 1.09 3.98
C TRP A 395 5.99 1.42 5.46
N TRP A 396 6.06 2.70 5.85
CA TRP A 396 5.64 3.12 7.17
C TRP A 396 4.16 2.78 7.44
N GLY A 397 3.30 2.98 6.44
CA GLY A 397 1.88 2.63 6.49
C GLY A 397 1.63 1.13 6.60
N SER A 398 2.23 0.36 5.70
CA SER A 398 1.98 -1.06 5.50
C SER A 398 2.86 -2.01 6.31
N ALA A 399 3.89 -1.48 6.96
CA ALA A 399 4.85 -2.24 7.74
C ALA A 399 5.46 -1.34 8.83
N THR A 400 6.77 -1.10 8.73
CA THR A 400 7.55 -0.16 9.53
C THR A 400 8.66 0.43 8.67
N ILE A 401 9.29 1.53 9.11
CA ILE A 401 10.50 2.05 8.47
C ILE A 401 11.64 1.03 8.55
N ASP A 402 11.74 0.26 9.64
CA ASP A 402 12.75 -0.80 9.76
C ASP A 402 12.54 -1.94 8.75
N TYR A 403 11.28 -2.31 8.45
CA TYR A 403 10.98 -3.27 7.38
C TYR A 403 11.58 -2.78 6.07
N TYR A 404 11.38 -1.50 5.78
CA TYR A 404 11.88 -0.87 4.58
C TYR A 404 13.42 -0.82 4.51
N THR A 405 14.08 -0.35 5.57
CA THR A 405 15.53 -0.17 5.54
C THR A 405 16.30 -1.49 5.56
N THR A 406 15.70 -2.54 6.11
CA THR A 406 16.27 -3.91 6.12
C THR A 406 15.72 -4.81 5.02
N TYR A 407 14.86 -4.29 4.13
CA TYR A 407 14.15 -5.06 3.11
C TYR A 407 15.11 -5.87 2.23
N ILE A 408 16.10 -5.22 1.62
CA ILE A 408 17.07 -5.87 0.72
C ILE A 408 17.90 -6.94 1.45
N ASP A 409 18.34 -6.67 2.68
CA ASP A 409 19.10 -7.64 3.48
C ASP A 409 18.26 -8.87 3.82
N ASN A 410 16.95 -8.71 4.01
CA ASN A 410 16.04 -9.82 4.27
C ASN A 410 15.69 -10.58 2.99
N LEU A 411 15.53 -9.90 1.84
CA LEU A 411 15.36 -10.57 0.55
C LEU A 411 16.57 -11.46 0.20
N LYS A 412 17.80 -10.97 0.45
CA LYS A 412 19.03 -11.74 0.19
C LYS A 412 19.09 -13.04 0.99
N LYS A 413 18.52 -13.06 2.20
CA LYS A 413 18.45 -14.23 3.08
C LYS A 413 17.40 -15.26 2.68
N VAL A 414 16.45 -14.91 1.79
CA VAL A 414 15.39 -15.84 1.37
C VAL A 414 16.00 -17.08 0.73
N THR A 415 15.62 -18.25 1.23
CA THR A 415 16.05 -19.55 0.71
C THR A 415 14.95 -20.21 -0.10
N ARG A 416 15.31 -21.24 -0.87
CA ARG A 416 14.34 -22.13 -1.54
C ARG A 416 13.34 -22.74 -0.55
N MET A 417 13.80 -23.09 0.65
CA MET A 417 12.95 -23.67 1.70
C MET A 417 11.90 -22.66 2.17
N ASP A 418 12.27 -21.39 2.34
CA ASP A 418 11.33 -20.33 2.72
C ASP A 418 10.23 -20.14 1.66
N ILE A 419 10.60 -20.21 0.38
CA ILE A 419 9.65 -20.14 -0.74
C ILE A 419 8.72 -21.37 -0.74
N GLN A 420 9.25 -22.57 -0.51
CA GLN A 420 8.44 -23.79 -0.43
C GLN A 420 7.46 -23.72 0.75
N GLU A 421 7.91 -23.24 1.91
CA GLU A 421 7.05 -23.00 3.08
C GLU A 421 5.95 -22.00 2.77
N TYR A 422 6.29 -20.87 2.13
CA TYR A 422 5.32 -19.87 1.68
C TYR A 422 4.27 -20.47 0.74
N VAL A 423 4.69 -21.18 -0.32
CA VAL A 423 3.78 -21.82 -1.28
C VAL A 423 2.86 -22.82 -0.58
N ARG A 424 3.40 -23.69 0.28
CA ARG A 424 2.61 -24.69 1.02
C ARG A 424 1.68 -24.07 2.06
N LYS A 425 2.05 -22.93 2.63
CA LYS A 425 1.26 -22.27 3.67
C LYS A 425 0.12 -21.44 3.09
N TYR A 426 0.34 -20.77 1.96
CA TYR A 426 -0.58 -19.75 1.44
C TYR A 426 -1.27 -20.11 0.11
N ILE A 427 -0.71 -21.01 -0.69
CA ILE A 427 -1.16 -21.22 -2.08
C ILE A 427 -1.58 -22.67 -2.34
N LYS A 428 -0.63 -23.60 -2.27
CA LYS A 428 -0.82 -24.99 -2.67
C LYS A 428 -1.79 -25.69 -1.73
N ASP A 429 -2.81 -26.32 -2.31
CA ASP A 429 -3.91 -26.99 -1.60
C ASP A 429 -4.66 -26.07 -0.62
N LYS A 430 -4.60 -24.75 -0.82
CA LYS A 430 -5.34 -23.77 -0.02
C LYS A 430 -6.62 -23.32 -0.74
N PRO A 431 -7.69 -23.08 0.01
CA PRO A 431 -8.91 -22.48 -0.53
C PRO A 431 -8.59 -21.18 -1.28
N LYS A 432 -9.11 -21.08 -2.51
CA LYS A 432 -8.88 -19.93 -3.39
C LYS A 432 -10.18 -19.33 -3.89
N VAL A 433 -10.10 -18.07 -4.29
CA VAL A 433 -11.14 -17.40 -5.06
C VAL A 433 -10.71 -17.35 -6.51
N ALA A 434 -11.55 -17.82 -7.42
CA ALA A 434 -11.23 -17.86 -8.84
C ALA A 434 -12.40 -17.42 -9.73
N GLY A 435 -12.12 -16.55 -10.68
CA GLY A 435 -13.11 -16.00 -11.59
C GLY A 435 -12.64 -16.00 -13.03
N ILE A 436 -13.60 -16.01 -13.95
CA ILE A 436 -13.35 -15.79 -15.37
C ILE A 436 -14.29 -14.70 -15.93
N LEU A 437 -13.73 -13.71 -16.60
CA LEU A 437 -14.46 -12.72 -17.39
C LEU A 437 -14.60 -13.20 -18.82
N MET A 438 -15.80 -13.12 -19.39
CA MET A 438 -16.03 -13.33 -20.81
C MET A 438 -17.30 -12.63 -21.31
N SER A 439 -17.48 -12.52 -22.62
CA SER A 439 -18.77 -12.09 -23.22
C SER A 439 -19.77 -13.24 -23.22
N SER A 440 -21.05 -12.92 -23.39
CA SER A 440 -22.10 -13.96 -23.53
C SER A 440 -21.86 -14.87 -24.73
N GLU A 441 -21.32 -14.31 -25.83
CA GLU A 441 -20.96 -15.07 -27.02
C GLU A 441 -19.82 -16.06 -26.76
N MET A 442 -18.75 -15.63 -26.08
CA MET A 442 -17.65 -16.52 -25.71
C MET A 442 -18.14 -17.63 -24.78
N LYS A 443 -18.97 -17.28 -23.79
CA LYS A 443 -19.56 -18.26 -22.86
C LYS A 443 -20.25 -19.41 -23.60
N LYS A 444 -21.10 -19.07 -24.58
CA LYS A 444 -21.82 -20.03 -25.41
C LYS A 444 -20.88 -20.83 -26.32
N THR A 445 -19.94 -20.16 -26.97
CA THR A 445 -19.03 -20.78 -27.95
C THR A 445 -18.06 -21.75 -27.28
N LEU A 446 -17.59 -21.43 -26.08
CA LEU A 446 -16.66 -22.25 -25.30
C LEU A 446 -17.36 -23.30 -24.43
N GLY A 447 -18.69 -23.21 -24.27
CA GLY A 447 -19.47 -24.12 -23.44
C GLY A 447 -19.12 -24.03 -21.95
N ILE A 448 -18.84 -22.82 -21.44
CA ILE A 448 -18.42 -22.56 -20.06
C ILE A 448 -19.57 -21.89 -19.30
N GLU A 449 -20.45 -22.69 -18.69
CA GLU A 449 -21.51 -22.21 -17.81
C GLU A 449 -21.03 -21.89 -16.39
N SER A 450 -19.95 -22.55 -15.96
CA SER A 450 -19.31 -22.35 -14.67
C SER A 450 -17.79 -22.44 -14.79
N TYR A 451 -17.08 -21.77 -13.88
CA TYR A 451 -15.62 -21.82 -13.83
C TYR A 451 -15.07 -23.26 -13.72
N ASN A 452 -15.77 -24.16 -13.01
CA ASN A 452 -15.32 -25.55 -12.83
C ASN A 452 -15.28 -26.36 -14.14
N GLN A 453 -16.03 -25.96 -15.16
CA GLN A 453 -16.01 -26.60 -16.48
C GLN A 453 -14.72 -26.30 -17.27
N LEU A 454 -13.88 -25.38 -16.79
CA LEU A 454 -12.54 -25.16 -17.34
C LEU A 454 -11.61 -26.36 -17.15
N PHE A 455 -11.94 -27.26 -16.21
CA PHE A 455 -11.14 -28.43 -15.86
C PHE A 455 -11.76 -29.76 -16.30
N GLN A 456 -12.92 -29.71 -16.97
CA GLN A 456 -13.60 -30.86 -17.60
C GLN A 456 -13.25 -30.91 -19.08
#